data_AF-A0A837P5M6-F1
#
_entry.id   AF-A0A837P5M6-F1
#
_cell.length_a   1.000
_cell.length_b   1.000
_cell.length_c   1.000
_cell.angle_alpha   90.00
_cell.angle_beta   90.00
_cell.angle_gamma   90.00
#
_symmetry.space_group_name_H-M   'P 1'
#
loop_
_entity.id
_entity.type
_entity.pdbx_description
1 polymer ?
#
loop_
_entity_poly.entity_id
_entity_poly.type
_entity_poly.pdbx_seq_one_letter_code
_entity_poly.pdbx_strand_id
1 'polypeptide(L)'
;MCTSLTYLDTDNHCYFARTMDFPTTTPWRPIFLPRRYPWPTGLATTRMTQYAILGGGRLPDHFKACLMADGINEAGLVCAELYLPHAVEYATQPQVNQINLTPQAFINWALGEHQSVAAVIADLPSVNLVGASWGDDTGEVYPFHWYLSDAHTSAVIEPTGGPLTAQPNPAGVLTNTPVLSDHQRRLNRYLAVSGNQITTATRQAAQHVIQTKQPLPSGPIPTDRFIHMALRRLGTPQLAPQQVPTTLFRWLQEVSLPHHADRRHLISHNYTHYRCLITLATRTYRFIPRTTGHEQRLTLTPEMATTWRTPYLFPAD
;
A
#
# COMPACT_ATOMS: atom_id res chain seq x y z
N MET A 1 -8.33 7.90 1.62
CA MET A 1 -7.09 8.43 2.23
C MET A 1 -6.44 7.34 3.07
N CYS A 2 -5.35 6.71 2.67
CA CYS A 2 -4.78 5.51 3.29
C CYS A 2 -3.52 5.80 4.14
N THR A 3 -3.12 4.87 5.02
CA THR A 3 -1.80 4.86 5.68
C THR A 3 -1.14 3.50 5.48
N SER A 4 0.14 3.48 5.14
CA SER A 4 0.98 2.27 5.09
C SER A 4 2.28 2.46 5.86
N LEU A 5 2.85 1.37 6.37
CA LEU A 5 4.16 1.36 7.00
C LEU A 5 4.89 0.03 6.79
N THR A 6 6.22 0.08 6.84
CA THR A 6 7.11 -1.08 6.91
C THR A 6 7.71 -1.18 8.30
N TYR A 7 7.90 -2.37 8.86
CA TYR A 7 8.48 -2.54 10.20
C TYR A 7 9.51 -3.67 10.22
N LEU A 8 10.51 -3.56 11.09
CA LEU A 8 11.55 -4.57 11.30
C LEU A 8 11.59 -4.89 12.80
N ASP A 9 11.41 -6.15 13.17
CA ASP A 9 11.47 -6.59 14.57
C ASP A 9 12.90 -6.90 15.05
N THR A 10 13.07 -7.24 16.33
CA THR A 10 14.37 -7.59 16.92
C THR A 10 15.05 -8.81 16.29
N ASP A 11 14.31 -9.65 15.57
CA ASP A 11 14.82 -10.86 14.91
C ASP A 11 15.06 -10.62 13.40
N ASN A 12 14.93 -9.37 12.95
CA ASN A 12 15.01 -8.94 11.56
C ASN A 12 13.92 -9.50 10.63
N HIS A 13 12.73 -9.85 11.15
CA HIS A 13 11.59 -10.11 10.29
C HIS A 13 11.01 -8.80 9.77
N CYS A 14 10.82 -8.74 8.45
CA CYS A 14 10.16 -7.62 7.78
C CYS A 14 8.63 -7.76 7.80
N TYR A 15 7.96 -6.64 8.04
CA TYR A 15 6.51 -6.51 8.03
C TYR A 15 6.09 -5.35 7.14
N PHE A 16 4.94 -5.50 6.49
CA PHE A 16 4.23 -4.40 5.81
C PHE A 16 2.83 -4.31 6.37
N ALA A 17 2.30 -3.11 6.61
CA ALA A 17 0.98 -2.94 7.18
C ALA A 17 0.29 -1.71 6.59
N ARG A 18 -1.04 -1.74 6.46
CA ARG A 18 -1.80 -0.58 5.96
C ARG A 18 -3.25 -0.50 6.45
N THR A 19 -3.85 0.67 6.27
CA THR A 19 -5.30 0.87 6.18
C THR A 19 -5.71 1.07 4.72
N MET A 20 -6.87 0.55 4.33
CA MET A 20 -7.53 0.89 3.08
C MET A 20 -8.69 1.83 3.34
N ASP A 21 -8.56 3.07 2.90
CA ASP A 21 -9.61 4.06 3.10
C ASP A 21 -9.96 4.70 1.76
N PHE A 22 -11.18 4.43 1.28
CA PHE A 22 -11.59 4.73 -0.09
C PHE A 22 -13.13 4.89 -0.15
N PRO A 23 -13.69 5.75 -1.02
CA PRO A 23 -15.12 6.04 -1.02
C PRO A 23 -16.01 4.96 -1.69
N THR A 24 -15.44 3.82 -2.08
CA THR A 24 -16.21 2.72 -2.71
C THR A 24 -17.09 1.96 -1.70
N THR A 25 -18.12 1.29 -2.21
CA THR A 25 -19.01 0.39 -1.44
C THR A 25 -18.85 -1.09 -1.82
N THR A 26 -18.08 -1.42 -2.86
CA THR A 26 -17.78 -2.81 -3.22
C THR A 26 -17.05 -3.48 -2.05
N PRO A 27 -17.47 -4.68 -1.59
CA PRO A 27 -16.83 -5.33 -0.45
C PRO A 27 -15.35 -5.66 -0.72
N TRP A 28 -14.48 -5.14 0.15
CA TRP A 28 -13.08 -5.49 0.19
C TRP A 28 -12.87 -6.83 0.87
N ARG A 29 -11.96 -7.64 0.33
CA ARG A 29 -11.69 -8.99 0.81
C ARG A 29 -10.27 -9.42 0.46
N PRO A 30 -9.73 -10.45 1.13
CA PRO A 30 -8.53 -11.11 0.63
C PRO A 30 -8.81 -11.82 -0.70
N ILE A 31 -7.86 -11.74 -1.62
CA ILE A 31 -7.91 -12.37 -2.95
C ILE A 31 -6.58 -13.08 -3.20
N PHE A 32 -6.67 -14.31 -3.68
CA PHE A 32 -5.56 -15.04 -4.27
C PHE A 32 -5.67 -14.99 -5.80
N LEU A 33 -4.57 -14.64 -6.47
CA LEU A 33 -4.41 -14.75 -7.92
C LEU A 33 -3.32 -15.80 -8.22
N PRO A 34 -3.60 -16.81 -9.06
CA PRO A 34 -2.62 -17.86 -9.36
C PRO A 34 -1.51 -17.34 -10.29
N ARG A 35 -0.45 -18.15 -10.44
CA ARG A 35 0.45 -18.05 -11.60
C ARG A 35 -0.34 -18.25 -12.89
N ARG A 36 0.16 -17.69 -13.99
CA ARG A 36 -0.45 -17.75 -15.33
C ARG A 36 -1.89 -17.20 -15.38
N TYR A 37 -2.24 -16.30 -14.47
CA TYR A 37 -3.51 -15.61 -14.50
C TYR A 37 -3.45 -14.50 -15.55
N PRO A 38 -4.28 -14.54 -16.61
CA PRO A 38 -4.38 -13.43 -17.55
C PRO A 38 -5.13 -12.28 -16.87
N TRP A 39 -4.55 -11.08 -16.89
CA TRP A 39 -5.13 -9.90 -16.29
C TRP A 39 -5.11 -8.72 -17.28
N PRO A 40 -6.19 -7.90 -17.35
CA PRO A 40 -6.25 -6.77 -18.26
C PRO A 40 -5.44 -5.58 -17.73
N THR A 41 -4.78 -4.82 -18.60
CA THR A 41 -4.01 -3.62 -18.21
C THR A 41 -4.84 -2.33 -18.16
N GLY A 42 -6.08 -2.39 -18.61
CA GLY A 42 -6.94 -1.23 -18.85
C GLY A 42 -6.70 -0.52 -20.19
N LEU A 43 -5.79 -1.02 -21.03
CA LEU A 43 -5.43 -0.42 -22.34
C LEU A 43 -5.72 -1.36 -23.51
N ALA A 44 -6.78 -2.16 -23.44
CA ALA A 44 -7.11 -3.21 -24.41
C ALA A 44 -5.99 -4.26 -24.64
N THR A 45 -5.07 -4.38 -23.69
CA THR A 45 -4.05 -5.43 -23.66
C THR A 45 -4.17 -6.28 -22.40
N THR A 46 -3.71 -7.52 -22.48
CA THR A 46 -3.62 -8.44 -21.34
C THR A 46 -2.15 -8.76 -21.04
N ARG A 47 -1.89 -9.01 -19.77
CA ARG A 47 -0.61 -9.52 -19.26
C ARG A 47 -0.88 -10.76 -18.44
N MET A 48 0.17 -11.43 -18.00
CA MET A 48 0.06 -12.71 -17.32
C MET A 48 0.96 -12.73 -16.09
N THR A 49 0.43 -13.19 -14.97
CA THR A 49 1.21 -13.36 -13.75
C THR A 49 2.22 -14.50 -13.92
N GLN A 50 3.47 -14.25 -13.52
CA GLN A 50 4.51 -15.26 -13.36
C GLN A 50 4.54 -15.79 -11.92
N TYR A 51 4.15 -14.94 -10.97
CA TYR A 51 4.08 -15.23 -9.54
C TYR A 51 2.62 -15.21 -9.06
N ALA A 52 2.27 -16.14 -8.18
CA ALA A 52 1.01 -16.10 -7.44
C ALA A 52 1.02 -14.95 -6.43
N ILE A 53 -0.15 -14.37 -6.20
CA ILE A 53 -0.37 -13.18 -5.37
C ILE A 53 -1.42 -13.48 -4.31
N LEU A 54 -1.20 -13.02 -3.08
CA LEU A 54 -2.21 -12.97 -2.02
C LEU A 54 -2.27 -11.56 -1.45
N GLY A 55 -3.46 -10.96 -1.41
CA GLY A 55 -3.58 -9.58 -0.96
C GLY A 55 -5.01 -9.07 -0.80
N GLY A 56 -5.15 -7.80 -0.46
CA GLY A 56 -6.43 -7.12 -0.32
C GLY A 56 -6.90 -6.59 -1.67
N GLY A 57 -8.16 -6.83 -1.99
CA GLY A 57 -8.75 -6.35 -3.24
C GLY A 57 -10.27 -6.40 -3.24
N ARG A 58 -10.84 -6.13 -4.41
CA ARG A 58 -12.28 -6.17 -4.67
C ARG A 58 -12.56 -6.74 -6.07
N LEU A 59 -13.75 -7.29 -6.24
CA LEU A 59 -14.31 -7.64 -7.54
C LEU A 59 -15.64 -6.90 -7.69
N PRO A 60 -15.66 -5.76 -8.42
CA PRO A 60 -16.90 -5.02 -8.67
C PRO A 60 -17.83 -5.81 -9.60
N ASP A 61 -19.14 -5.75 -9.38
CA ASP A 61 -20.13 -6.53 -10.16
C ASP A 61 -20.12 -6.20 -11.66
N HIS A 62 -19.81 -4.96 -12.01
CA HIS A 62 -19.69 -4.46 -13.39
C HIS A 62 -18.37 -4.85 -14.06
N PHE A 63 -17.39 -5.39 -13.32
CA PHE A 63 -16.02 -5.56 -13.77
C PHE A 63 -15.52 -7.00 -13.59
N LYS A 64 -15.04 -7.61 -14.68
CA LYS A 64 -14.72 -9.04 -14.74
C LYS A 64 -13.29 -9.39 -14.30
N ALA A 65 -12.59 -8.51 -13.60
CA ALA A 65 -11.24 -8.78 -13.10
C ALA A 65 -11.06 -8.28 -11.66
N CYS A 66 -10.21 -8.97 -10.91
CA CYS A 66 -9.91 -8.58 -9.52
C CYS A 66 -9.05 -7.30 -9.52
N LEU A 67 -9.47 -6.33 -8.72
CA LEU A 67 -8.72 -5.10 -8.47
C LEU A 67 -8.01 -5.26 -7.13
N MET A 68 -6.69 -5.46 -7.19
CA MET A 68 -5.82 -5.54 -6.02
C MET A 68 -5.46 -4.14 -5.57
N ALA A 69 -5.31 -3.93 -4.27
CA ALA A 69 -4.82 -2.66 -3.72
C ALA A 69 -3.61 -2.79 -2.79
N ASP A 70 -3.37 -3.99 -2.29
CA ASP A 70 -2.11 -4.40 -1.69
C ASP A 70 -1.96 -5.92 -1.78
N GLY A 71 -0.74 -6.42 -1.62
CA GLY A 71 -0.51 -7.84 -1.50
C GLY A 71 0.96 -8.20 -1.42
N ILE A 72 1.19 -9.50 -1.24
CA ILE A 72 2.49 -10.14 -1.33
C ILE A 72 2.44 -11.21 -2.41
N ASN A 73 3.52 -11.34 -3.19
CA ASN A 73 3.68 -12.47 -4.10
C ASN A 73 4.49 -13.60 -3.47
N GLU A 74 4.50 -14.75 -4.12
CA GLU A 74 5.22 -15.93 -3.62
C GLU A 74 6.75 -15.76 -3.54
N ALA A 75 7.33 -14.77 -4.23
CA ALA A 75 8.74 -14.42 -4.11
C ALA A 75 9.04 -13.55 -2.87
N GLY A 76 8.02 -12.98 -2.23
CA GLY A 76 8.15 -12.12 -1.05
C GLY A 76 8.16 -10.62 -1.36
N LEU A 77 7.83 -10.22 -2.59
CA LEU A 77 7.62 -8.82 -2.97
C LEU A 77 6.23 -8.36 -2.51
N VAL A 78 6.19 -7.22 -1.83
CA VAL A 78 4.99 -6.50 -1.42
C VAL A 78 4.84 -5.23 -2.25
N CYS A 79 3.60 -4.92 -2.60
CA CYS A 79 3.19 -3.64 -3.19
C CYS A 79 1.86 -3.22 -2.59
N ALA A 80 1.70 -1.94 -2.31
CA ALA A 80 0.42 -1.32 -1.98
C ALA A 80 0.23 -0.02 -2.76
N GLU A 81 -0.98 0.21 -3.26
CA GLU A 81 -1.36 1.49 -3.87
C GLU A 81 -2.04 2.40 -2.86
N LEU A 82 -1.71 3.69 -2.93
CA LEU A 82 -2.30 4.74 -2.12
C LEU A 82 -2.60 5.95 -3.00
N TYR A 83 -3.63 6.69 -2.63
CA TYR A 83 -4.11 7.85 -3.39
C TYR A 83 -3.09 9.01 -3.39
N LEU A 84 -2.80 9.63 -4.55
CA LEU A 84 -1.91 10.79 -4.69
C LEU A 84 -2.52 11.90 -5.58
N PRO A 85 -3.71 12.44 -5.25
CA PRO A 85 -4.35 13.45 -6.08
C PRO A 85 -3.51 14.73 -6.20
N HIS A 86 -3.63 15.40 -7.34
CA HIS A 86 -3.00 16.69 -7.69
C HIS A 86 -1.46 16.69 -7.83
N ALA A 87 -0.79 15.54 -7.67
CA ALA A 87 0.66 15.45 -7.84
C ALA A 87 1.09 14.44 -8.91
N VAL A 88 0.17 13.60 -9.40
CA VAL A 88 0.49 12.64 -10.47
C VAL A 88 0.45 13.28 -11.85
N GLU A 89 1.32 12.79 -12.73
CA GLU A 89 1.33 13.06 -14.16
C GLU A 89 1.31 11.72 -14.89
N TYR A 90 0.31 11.53 -15.76
CA TYR A 90 0.17 10.34 -16.59
C TYR A 90 0.19 10.72 -18.06
N ALA A 91 0.72 9.83 -18.89
CA ALA A 91 0.64 9.98 -20.34
C ALA A 91 -0.81 9.88 -20.81
N THR A 92 -1.14 10.60 -21.88
CA THR A 92 -2.47 10.55 -22.49
C THR A 92 -2.66 9.38 -23.43
N GLN A 93 -1.57 8.75 -23.89
CA GLN A 93 -1.58 7.66 -24.87
C GLN A 93 -0.47 6.64 -24.59
N PRO A 94 -0.65 5.38 -25.02
CA PRO A 94 0.42 4.39 -25.04
C PRO A 94 1.62 4.81 -25.90
N GLN A 95 2.81 4.38 -25.53
CA GLN A 95 4.06 4.60 -26.27
C GLN A 95 4.61 3.29 -26.83
N VAL A 96 5.13 3.33 -28.06
CA VAL A 96 5.75 2.16 -28.72
C VAL A 96 7.00 1.73 -27.94
N ASN A 97 7.21 0.42 -27.82
CA ASN A 97 8.35 -0.19 -27.10
C ASN A 97 8.42 0.14 -25.59
N GLN A 98 7.34 0.63 -24.99
CA GLN A 98 7.22 0.85 -23.55
C GLN A 98 6.27 -0.17 -22.92
N ILE A 99 6.42 -0.40 -21.61
CA ILE A 99 5.48 -1.13 -20.77
C ILE A 99 4.33 -0.18 -20.45
N ASN A 100 3.26 -0.26 -21.24
CA ASN A 100 2.08 0.59 -21.07
C ASN A 100 1.13 -0.01 -20.03
N LEU A 101 0.85 0.75 -18.98
CA LEU A 101 -0.04 0.34 -17.88
C LEU A 101 -0.97 1.50 -17.51
N THR A 102 -2.21 1.21 -17.13
CA THR A 102 -2.96 2.18 -16.31
C THR A 102 -2.36 2.25 -14.90
N PRO A 103 -2.60 3.33 -14.13
CA PRO A 103 -2.14 3.41 -12.75
C PRO A 103 -2.60 2.20 -11.92
N GLN A 104 -3.89 1.86 -12.02
CA GLN A 104 -4.46 0.73 -11.28
C GLN A 104 -3.85 -0.63 -11.73
N ALA A 105 -3.33 -0.75 -12.95
CA ALA A 105 -2.67 -1.97 -13.44
C ALA A 105 -1.25 -2.17 -12.89
N PHE A 106 -0.62 -1.11 -12.37
CA PHE A 106 0.76 -1.14 -11.90
C PHE A 106 0.99 -2.19 -10.80
N ILE A 107 0.07 -2.34 -9.85
CA ILE A 107 0.21 -3.30 -8.75
C ILE A 107 0.25 -4.75 -9.24
N ASN A 108 -0.57 -5.11 -10.22
CA ASN A 108 -0.58 -6.46 -10.80
C ASN A 108 0.68 -6.72 -11.61
N TRP A 109 1.21 -5.71 -12.31
CA TRP A 109 2.50 -5.80 -12.98
C TRP A 109 3.65 -5.99 -11.99
N ALA A 110 3.72 -5.17 -10.94
CA ALA A 110 4.75 -5.25 -9.92
C ALA A 110 4.73 -6.63 -9.23
N LEU A 111 3.59 -7.04 -8.66
CA LEU A 111 3.47 -8.30 -7.92
C LEU A 111 3.47 -9.54 -8.82
N GLY A 112 2.89 -9.45 -10.01
CA GLY A 112 2.70 -10.58 -10.90
C GLY A 112 3.96 -10.94 -11.68
N GLU A 113 4.84 -9.98 -11.97
CA GLU A 113 5.92 -10.18 -12.95
C GLU A 113 7.33 -10.02 -12.37
N HIS A 114 7.47 -9.59 -11.11
CA HIS A 114 8.77 -9.34 -10.48
C HIS A 114 8.96 -10.15 -9.20
N GLN A 115 10.20 -10.52 -8.92
CA GLN A 115 10.55 -11.26 -7.71
C GLN A 115 10.97 -10.37 -6.52
N SER A 116 11.36 -9.11 -6.77
CA SER A 116 11.96 -8.23 -5.76
C SER A 116 11.74 -6.75 -6.09
N VAL A 117 11.94 -5.88 -5.10
CA VAL A 117 11.87 -4.42 -5.28
C VAL A 117 12.92 -3.98 -6.31
N ALA A 118 14.13 -4.55 -6.25
CA ALA A 118 15.19 -4.24 -7.20
C ALA A 118 14.80 -4.57 -8.65
N ALA A 119 14.10 -5.69 -8.88
CA ALA A 119 13.62 -6.06 -10.20
C ALA A 119 12.57 -5.05 -10.72
N VAL A 120 11.62 -4.61 -9.86
CA VAL A 120 10.66 -3.58 -10.24
C VAL A 120 11.38 -2.27 -10.61
N ILE A 121 12.35 -1.84 -9.79
CA ILE A 121 13.11 -0.61 -10.01
C ILE A 121 13.86 -0.62 -11.34
N ALA A 122 14.43 -1.77 -11.73
CA ALA A 122 15.16 -1.91 -12.98
C ALA A 122 14.28 -1.63 -14.21
N ASP A 123 13.00 -2.00 -14.15
CA ASP A 123 12.07 -1.85 -15.27
C ASP A 123 11.31 -0.50 -15.27
N LEU A 124 11.31 0.25 -14.16
CA LEU A 124 10.59 1.54 -14.06
C LEU A 124 10.86 2.52 -15.20
N PRO A 125 12.09 2.71 -15.72
CA PRO A 125 12.35 3.63 -16.83
C PRO A 125 11.65 3.23 -18.13
N SER A 126 11.21 1.97 -18.25
CA SER A 126 10.47 1.45 -19.42
C SER A 126 8.95 1.46 -19.21
N VAL A 127 8.45 1.98 -18.08
CA VAL A 127 7.02 2.04 -17.78
C VAL A 127 6.44 3.37 -18.23
N ASN A 128 5.40 3.30 -19.05
CA ASN A 128 4.56 4.44 -19.43
C ASN A 128 3.18 4.29 -18.77
N LEU A 129 2.92 5.09 -17.73
CA LEU A 129 1.61 5.12 -17.08
C LEU A 129 0.64 5.96 -17.91
N VAL A 130 -0.40 5.33 -18.43
CA VAL A 130 -1.43 5.96 -19.26
C VAL A 130 -2.66 6.27 -18.41
N GLY A 131 -3.06 7.54 -18.36
CA GLY A 131 -4.23 8.00 -17.62
C GLY A 131 -5.53 7.58 -18.31
N ALA A 132 -5.97 6.35 -18.08
CA ALA A 132 -7.24 5.83 -18.57
C ALA A 132 -8.04 5.20 -17.44
N SER A 133 -9.36 5.41 -17.46
CA SER A 133 -10.25 4.82 -16.45
C SER A 133 -10.30 3.31 -16.59
N TRP A 134 -10.21 2.60 -15.47
CA TRP A 134 -10.17 1.15 -15.45
C TRP A 134 -10.71 0.59 -14.13
N GLY A 135 -11.68 -0.32 -14.21
CA GLY A 135 -12.24 -1.01 -13.04
C GLY A 135 -13.14 -0.12 -12.16
N ASP A 136 -13.68 0.95 -12.73
CA ASP A 136 -14.60 1.83 -12.05
C ASP A 136 -15.77 2.26 -12.94
N ASP A 137 -16.96 2.38 -12.34
CA ASP A 137 -18.19 2.77 -13.02
C ASP A 137 -18.27 4.27 -13.27
N THR A 138 -17.47 5.07 -12.56
CA THR A 138 -17.58 6.53 -12.61
C THR A 138 -16.79 7.16 -13.76
N GLY A 139 -15.98 6.38 -14.48
CA GLY A 139 -15.12 6.89 -15.56
C GLY A 139 -13.89 7.67 -15.07
N GLU A 140 -13.63 7.67 -13.76
CA GLU A 140 -12.52 8.38 -13.14
C GLU A 140 -11.18 7.65 -13.33
N VAL A 141 -10.10 8.43 -13.35
CA VAL A 141 -8.72 7.93 -13.29
C VAL A 141 -8.23 8.15 -11.88
N TYR A 142 -8.07 7.07 -11.11
CA TYR A 142 -7.60 7.21 -9.74
C TYR A 142 -6.09 7.49 -9.69
N PRO A 143 -5.66 8.65 -9.14
CA PRO A 143 -4.26 8.98 -8.98
C PRO A 143 -3.63 8.15 -7.86
N PHE A 144 -2.64 7.34 -8.21
CA PHE A 144 -1.91 6.49 -7.28
C PHE A 144 -0.41 6.78 -7.23
N HIS A 145 0.16 6.53 -6.05
CA HIS A 145 1.56 6.20 -5.83
C HIS A 145 1.65 4.83 -5.14
N TRP A 146 2.84 4.23 -5.16
CA TRP A 146 3.02 2.86 -4.66
C TRP A 146 4.09 2.79 -3.58
N TYR A 147 3.86 1.92 -2.59
CA TYR A 147 4.87 1.54 -1.61
C TYR A 147 5.26 0.07 -1.81
N LEU A 148 6.51 -0.16 -2.18
CA LEU A 148 7.09 -1.49 -2.35
C LEU A 148 7.92 -1.88 -1.13
N SER A 149 7.95 -3.18 -0.84
CA SER A 149 8.85 -3.75 0.16
C SER A 149 9.19 -5.20 -0.18
N ASP A 150 10.41 -5.62 0.10
CA ASP A 150 10.80 -7.03 0.17
C ASP A 150 11.62 -7.27 1.45
N ALA A 151 12.30 -8.41 1.54
CA ALA A 151 13.15 -8.76 2.69
C ALA A 151 14.39 -7.88 2.82
N HIS A 152 14.75 -7.10 1.79
CA HIS A 152 15.99 -6.34 1.71
C HIS A 152 15.78 -4.84 1.76
N THR A 153 14.74 -4.33 1.11
CA THR A 153 14.52 -2.89 0.96
C THR A 153 13.06 -2.52 0.81
N SER A 154 12.78 -1.24 0.96
CA SER A 154 11.48 -0.63 0.65
C SER A 154 11.68 0.66 -0.14
N ALA A 155 10.76 0.93 -1.06
CA ALA A 155 10.85 2.08 -1.94
C ALA A 155 9.47 2.62 -2.30
N VAL A 156 9.38 3.92 -2.47
CA VAL A 156 8.16 4.62 -2.89
C VAL A 156 8.30 5.02 -4.35
N ILE A 157 7.22 4.91 -5.11
CA ILE A 157 7.14 5.33 -6.52
C ILE A 157 6.05 6.37 -6.64
N GLU A 158 6.42 7.60 -6.95
CA GLU A 158 5.51 8.73 -7.15
C GLU A 158 5.60 9.18 -8.61
N PRO A 159 4.52 9.05 -9.40
CA PRO A 159 4.54 9.38 -10.83
C PRO A 159 4.35 10.89 -11.02
N THR A 160 5.32 11.70 -10.62
CA THR A 160 5.24 13.18 -10.62
C THR A 160 5.92 13.82 -11.84
N GLY A 161 5.84 13.15 -13.00
CA GLY A 161 6.48 13.58 -14.25
C GLY A 161 7.82 12.90 -14.54
N GLY A 162 8.19 12.87 -15.83
CA GLY A 162 9.37 12.15 -16.32
C GLY A 162 9.26 10.61 -16.24
N PRO A 163 10.36 9.88 -16.46
CA PRO A 163 10.41 8.43 -16.23
C PRO A 163 10.13 8.08 -14.77
N LEU A 164 9.46 6.95 -14.52
CA LEU A 164 9.23 6.51 -13.15
C LEU A 164 10.55 6.24 -12.43
N THR A 165 10.63 6.71 -11.19
CA THR A 165 11.77 6.46 -10.31
C THR A 165 11.29 5.96 -8.96
N ALA A 166 12.17 5.25 -8.27
CA ALA A 166 11.95 4.82 -6.91
C ALA A 166 12.79 5.66 -5.97
N GLN A 167 12.20 6.06 -4.84
CA GLN A 167 12.87 6.83 -3.80
C GLN A 167 12.88 6.08 -2.47
N PRO A 168 13.97 6.21 -1.68
CA PRO A 168 14.06 5.60 -0.37
C PRO A 168 13.04 6.25 0.59
N ASN A 169 12.50 5.44 1.51
CA ASN A 169 11.58 5.92 2.54
C ASN A 169 12.15 5.71 3.95
N PRO A 170 13.07 6.58 4.41
CA PRO A 170 13.68 6.45 5.74
C PRO A 170 12.70 6.68 6.91
N ALA A 171 11.53 7.29 6.65
CA ALA A 171 10.43 7.37 7.60
C ALA A 171 9.73 6.00 7.75
N GLY A 172 9.71 5.20 6.69
CA GLY A 172 9.06 3.89 6.61
C GLY A 172 7.54 3.95 6.71
N VAL A 173 6.96 5.10 6.36
CA VAL A 173 5.52 5.39 6.38
C VAL A 173 5.17 6.06 5.06
N LEU A 174 4.00 5.76 4.50
CA LEU A 174 3.44 6.45 3.35
C LEU A 174 1.94 6.68 3.57
N THR A 175 1.42 7.84 3.20
CA THR A 175 -0.02 8.12 3.23
C THR A 175 -0.52 8.53 1.84
N ASN A 176 -1.12 9.71 1.69
CA ASN A 176 -1.57 10.26 0.41
C ASN A 176 -0.81 11.55 0.13
N THR A 177 -1.34 12.42 -0.72
CA THR A 177 -0.81 13.77 -0.98
C THR A 177 -0.48 14.53 0.32
N PRO A 178 0.66 15.24 0.39
CA PRO A 178 1.63 15.52 -0.68
C PRO A 178 2.60 14.36 -0.98
N VAL A 179 3.57 14.61 -1.86
CA VAL A 179 4.70 13.70 -2.13
C VAL A 179 5.53 13.42 -0.87
N LEU A 180 6.26 12.30 -0.85
CA LEU A 180 6.99 11.81 0.32
C LEU A 180 8.00 12.84 0.86
N SER A 181 8.71 13.53 -0.02
CA SER A 181 9.69 14.54 0.39
C SER A 181 9.06 15.69 1.18
N ASP A 182 7.80 16.02 0.88
CA ASP A 182 7.03 17.04 1.59
C ASP A 182 6.57 16.53 2.96
N HIS A 183 6.15 15.27 3.04
CA HIS A 183 5.84 14.62 4.33
C HIS A 183 7.05 14.61 5.26
N GLN A 184 8.24 14.28 4.75
CA GLN A 184 9.49 14.27 5.52
C GLN A 184 9.84 15.68 6.03
N ARG A 185 9.70 16.71 5.17
CA ARG A 185 9.85 18.13 5.59
C ARG A 185 8.88 18.51 6.69
N ARG A 186 7.61 18.10 6.58
CA ARG A 186 6.57 18.40 7.58
C ARG A 186 6.84 17.72 8.91
N LEU A 187 7.30 16.47 8.91
CA LEU A 187 7.68 15.76 10.13
C LEU A 187 8.83 16.45 10.86
N ASN A 188 9.90 16.82 10.14
CA ASN A 188 11.01 17.56 10.75
C ASN A 188 10.56 18.90 11.32
N ARG A 189 9.72 19.64 10.59
CA ARG A 189 9.13 20.90 11.09
C ARG A 189 8.31 20.68 12.35
N TYR A 190 7.47 19.64 12.39
CA TYR A 190 6.67 19.28 13.56
C TYR A 190 7.55 18.96 14.78
N LEU A 191 8.67 18.28 14.56
CA LEU A 191 9.65 17.91 15.58
C LEU A 191 10.67 19.01 15.92
N ALA A 192 10.56 20.19 15.32
CA ALA A 192 11.55 21.27 15.40
C ALA A 192 12.99 20.83 15.05
N VAL A 193 13.13 19.88 14.12
CA VAL A 193 14.42 19.40 13.58
C VAL A 193 14.72 20.13 12.27
N SER A 194 15.95 20.61 12.10
CA SER A 194 16.37 21.28 10.87
C SER A 194 16.55 20.31 9.69
N GLY A 195 16.35 20.80 8.47
CA GLY A 195 16.54 20.02 7.24
C GLY A 195 15.27 19.33 6.74
N ASN A 196 15.38 18.71 5.56
CA ASN A 196 14.25 18.12 4.82
C ASN A 196 14.24 16.58 4.79
N GLN A 197 15.28 15.94 5.30
CA GLN A 197 15.45 14.49 5.31
C GLN A 197 15.27 13.93 6.72
N ILE A 198 14.87 12.66 6.82
CA ILE A 198 14.81 11.93 8.09
C ILE A 198 16.23 11.57 8.53
N THR A 199 16.63 12.07 9.69
CA THR A 199 17.98 11.87 10.25
C THR A 199 17.92 11.21 11.62
N THR A 200 19.09 10.96 12.23
CA THR A 200 19.19 10.53 13.63
C THR A 200 18.52 11.52 14.58
N ALA A 201 18.64 12.83 14.35
CA ALA A 201 17.97 13.86 15.15
C ALA A 201 16.43 13.74 15.05
N THR A 202 15.89 13.45 13.86
CA THR A 202 14.46 13.17 13.67
C THR A 202 14.00 11.98 14.51
N ARG A 203 14.78 10.88 14.54
CA ARG A 203 14.45 9.69 15.35
C ARG A 203 14.49 9.98 16.85
N GLN A 204 15.51 10.70 17.32
CA GLN A 204 15.63 11.08 18.73
C GLN A 204 14.47 11.98 19.18
N ALA A 205 14.07 12.94 18.35
CA ALA A 205 12.93 13.80 18.64
C ALA A 205 11.61 13.00 18.67
N ALA A 206 11.40 12.07 17.72
CA ALA A 206 10.23 11.17 17.75
C ALA A 206 10.22 10.25 18.99
N GLN A 207 11.37 9.74 19.40
CA GLN A 207 11.51 8.95 20.63
C GLN A 207 11.12 9.77 21.86
N HIS A 208 11.58 11.01 21.94
CA HIS A 208 11.21 11.92 23.03
C HIS A 208 9.68 12.14 23.11
N VAL A 209 9.02 12.39 21.97
CA VAL A 209 7.54 12.52 21.90
C VAL A 209 6.84 11.29 22.48
N ILE A 210 7.26 10.08 22.08
CA ILE A 210 6.66 8.82 22.55
C ILE A 210 6.96 8.58 24.03
N GLN A 211 8.20 8.78 24.49
CA GLN A 211 8.62 8.57 25.88
C GLN A 211 7.91 9.52 26.85
N THR A 212 7.73 10.78 26.45
CA THR A 212 7.03 11.79 27.26
C THR A 212 5.51 11.76 27.10
N LYS A 213 4.98 10.81 26.30
CA LYS A 213 3.54 10.61 26.05
C LYS A 213 2.84 11.89 25.55
N GLN A 214 3.54 12.66 24.73
CA GLN A 214 2.94 13.82 24.07
C GLN A 214 1.79 13.39 23.16
N PRO A 215 0.74 14.21 23.02
CA PRO A 215 -0.38 13.91 22.14
C PRO A 215 0.11 13.82 20.68
N LEU A 216 -0.34 12.80 19.96
CA LEU A 216 -0.05 12.63 18.53
C LEU A 216 -1.13 13.34 17.70
N PRO A 217 -0.78 13.93 16.53
CA PRO A 217 -1.77 14.45 15.61
C PRO A 217 -2.80 13.38 15.24
N SER A 218 -4.06 13.77 15.10
CA SER A 218 -5.15 12.86 14.76
C SER A 218 -6.11 13.52 13.79
N GLY A 219 -6.96 12.72 13.15
CA GLY A 219 -7.94 13.21 12.20
C GLY A 219 -7.71 12.67 10.77
N PRO A 220 -8.54 13.12 9.83
CA PRO A 220 -8.59 12.50 8.51
C PRO A 220 -7.48 12.95 7.56
N ILE A 221 -6.77 14.04 7.88
CA ILE A 221 -5.82 14.68 6.97
C ILE A 221 -4.58 13.78 6.75
N PRO A 222 -4.14 13.54 5.50
CA PRO A 222 -3.04 12.62 5.23
C PRO A 222 -1.72 13.00 5.90
N THR A 223 -1.43 14.30 6.05
CA THR A 223 -0.22 14.78 6.70
C THR A 223 -0.23 14.51 8.21
N ASP A 224 -1.38 14.65 8.86
CA ASP A 224 -1.50 14.37 10.30
C ASP A 224 -1.35 12.88 10.57
N ARG A 225 -1.97 12.05 9.71
CA ARG A 225 -1.82 10.59 9.75
C ARG A 225 -0.40 10.13 9.46
N PHE A 226 0.31 10.82 8.55
CA PHE A 226 1.72 10.54 8.29
C PHE A 226 2.56 10.84 9.53
N ILE A 227 2.41 12.04 10.11
CA ILE A 227 3.17 12.44 11.30
C ILE A 227 2.86 11.50 12.46
N HIS A 228 1.59 11.20 12.72
CA HIS A 228 1.17 10.24 13.75
C HIS A 228 1.89 8.91 13.60
N MET A 229 1.78 8.28 12.43
CA MET A 229 2.34 6.96 12.19
C MET A 229 3.87 6.98 12.18
N ALA A 230 4.48 8.06 11.68
CA ALA A 230 5.94 8.23 11.71
C ALA A 230 6.47 8.39 13.14
N LEU A 231 5.77 9.12 14.02
CA LEU A 231 6.10 9.23 15.44
C LEU A 231 6.01 7.87 16.14
N ARG A 232 4.93 7.10 15.87
CA ARG A 232 4.81 5.72 16.36
C ARG A 232 5.99 4.86 15.92
N ARG A 233 6.27 4.85 14.62
CA ARG A 233 7.28 3.97 14.03
C ARG A 233 8.71 4.34 14.43
N LEU A 234 9.07 5.63 14.35
CA LEU A 234 10.43 6.10 14.61
C LEU A 234 10.71 6.27 16.10
N GLY A 235 9.67 6.55 16.89
CA GLY A 235 9.79 6.83 18.32
C GLY A 235 9.64 5.61 19.23
N THR A 236 9.02 4.53 18.77
CA THR A 236 8.91 3.29 19.56
C THR A 236 10.19 2.47 19.44
N PRO A 237 10.76 1.96 20.54
CA PRO A 237 11.83 0.96 20.49
C PRO A 237 11.45 -0.24 19.63
N GLN A 238 12.44 -0.93 19.08
CA GLN A 238 12.21 -2.10 18.25
C GLN A 238 11.45 -3.18 19.03
N LEU A 239 10.37 -3.69 18.45
CA LEU A 239 9.48 -4.66 19.08
C LEU A 239 10.00 -6.08 18.87
N ALA A 240 9.74 -6.95 19.84
CA ALA A 240 9.91 -8.39 19.65
C ALA A 240 8.87 -8.93 18.65
N PRO A 241 9.17 -9.98 17.87
CA PRO A 241 8.28 -10.52 16.83
C PRO A 241 6.83 -10.77 17.30
N GLN A 242 6.67 -11.26 18.53
CA GLN A 242 5.37 -11.62 19.10
C GLN A 242 4.51 -10.38 19.40
N GLN A 243 5.13 -9.21 19.59
CA GLN A 243 4.45 -7.94 19.88
C GLN A 243 4.05 -7.17 18.62
N VAL A 244 4.71 -7.44 17.48
CA VAL A 244 4.51 -6.69 16.25
C VAL A 244 3.05 -6.70 15.77
N PRO A 245 2.38 -7.86 15.58
CA PRO A 245 1.05 -7.86 14.98
C PRO A 245 0.04 -7.02 15.78
N THR A 246 -0.05 -7.26 17.09
CA THR A 246 -0.95 -6.52 17.98
C THR A 246 -0.61 -5.03 18.01
N THR A 247 0.67 -4.67 18.05
CA THR A 247 1.09 -3.27 18.12
C THR A 247 0.81 -2.51 16.83
N LEU A 248 1.13 -3.10 15.67
CA LEU A 248 0.87 -2.45 14.39
C LEU A 248 -0.63 -2.32 14.10
N PHE A 249 -1.45 -3.33 14.42
CA PHE A 249 -2.91 -3.20 14.28
C PHE A 249 -3.49 -2.11 15.18
N ARG A 250 -2.94 -1.90 16.38
CA ARG A 250 -3.30 -0.78 17.25
C ARG A 250 -2.92 0.56 16.61
N TRP A 251 -1.71 0.70 16.08
CA TRP A 251 -1.30 1.94 15.38
C TRP A 251 -2.17 2.22 14.14
N LEU A 252 -2.50 1.19 13.36
CA LEU A 252 -3.41 1.33 12.24
C LEU A 252 -4.81 1.77 12.70
N GLN A 253 -5.30 1.25 13.84
CA GLN A 253 -6.58 1.68 14.41
C GLN A 253 -6.59 3.15 14.81
N GLU A 254 -5.47 3.67 15.33
CA GLU A 254 -5.33 5.06 15.77
C GLU A 254 -5.45 6.06 14.60
N VAL A 255 -5.22 5.61 13.36
CA VAL A 255 -5.37 6.42 12.13
C VAL A 255 -6.54 5.97 11.25
N SER A 256 -7.38 5.04 11.72
CA SER A 256 -8.57 4.59 11.00
C SER A 256 -9.63 5.70 10.93
N LEU A 257 -10.32 5.78 9.80
CA LEU A 257 -11.39 6.72 9.55
C LEU A 257 -12.75 6.08 9.86
N PRO A 258 -13.62 6.76 10.63
CA PRO A 258 -14.92 6.23 10.97
C PRO A 258 -15.84 6.13 9.75
N HIS A 259 -16.67 5.09 9.72
CA HIS A 259 -17.74 4.96 8.74
C HIS A 259 -19.01 5.66 9.23
N HIS A 260 -19.58 6.49 8.36
CA HIS A 260 -20.82 7.21 8.59
C HIS A 260 -21.84 6.76 7.54
N ALA A 261 -22.80 5.93 7.96
CA ALA A 261 -23.74 5.27 7.04
C ALA A 261 -24.60 6.27 6.24
N ASP A 262 -24.91 7.42 6.84
CA ASP A 262 -25.60 8.56 6.23
C ASP A 262 -24.79 9.24 5.13
N ARG A 263 -23.46 9.11 5.15
CA ARG A 263 -22.52 9.72 4.18
C ARG A 263 -22.05 8.77 3.09
N ARG A 264 -22.51 7.52 3.08
CA ARG A 264 -22.05 6.48 2.14
C ARG A 264 -22.23 6.82 0.65
N HIS A 265 -23.11 7.77 0.34
CA HIS A 265 -23.38 8.23 -1.02
C HIS A 265 -22.50 9.41 -1.45
N LEU A 266 -21.72 9.97 -0.52
CA LEU A 266 -20.84 11.11 -0.80
C LEU A 266 -19.48 10.61 -1.25
N ILE A 267 -19.02 11.05 -2.42
CA ILE A 267 -17.69 10.74 -2.97
C ILE A 267 -16.57 11.21 -2.02
N SER A 268 -16.83 12.25 -1.22
CA SER A 268 -15.89 12.76 -0.21
C SER A 268 -15.78 11.88 1.05
N HIS A 269 -16.69 10.93 1.25
CA HIS A 269 -16.69 10.08 2.45
C HIS A 269 -15.65 8.96 2.37
N ASN A 270 -14.43 9.28 2.78
CA ASN A 270 -13.38 8.30 3.00
C ASN A 270 -13.51 7.68 4.39
N TYR A 271 -13.59 6.37 4.47
CA TYR A 271 -13.59 5.60 5.72
C TYR A 271 -12.73 4.35 5.59
N THR A 272 -12.27 3.79 6.72
CA THR A 272 -11.45 2.58 6.71
C THR A 272 -12.28 1.33 6.46
N HIS A 273 -11.96 0.62 5.37
CA HIS A 273 -12.57 -0.66 4.99
C HIS A 273 -11.93 -1.83 5.68
N TYR A 274 -10.60 -1.85 5.72
CA TYR A 274 -9.83 -2.87 6.41
C TYR A 274 -8.49 -2.35 6.88
N ARG A 275 -7.91 -3.11 7.81
CA ARG A 275 -6.51 -3.01 8.21
C ARG A 275 -5.84 -4.34 7.86
N CYS A 276 -4.65 -4.28 7.27
CA CYS A 276 -3.89 -5.49 6.99
C CYS A 276 -2.45 -5.41 7.52
N LEU A 277 -1.88 -6.58 7.74
CA LEU A 277 -0.49 -6.78 8.10
C LEU A 277 0.05 -8.02 7.37
N ILE A 278 1.19 -7.86 6.72
CA ILE A 278 1.92 -8.88 5.98
C ILE A 278 3.19 -9.18 6.74
N THR A 279 3.38 -10.43 7.16
CA THR A 279 4.69 -10.94 7.60
C THR A 279 5.40 -11.49 6.38
N LEU A 280 6.45 -10.80 5.91
CA LEU A 280 7.08 -11.11 4.62
C LEU A 280 7.76 -12.48 4.65
N ALA A 281 8.47 -12.81 5.73
CA ALA A 281 9.22 -14.07 5.87
C ALA A 281 8.34 -15.31 5.63
N THR A 282 7.10 -15.27 6.13
CA THR A 282 6.14 -16.39 6.03
C THR A 282 5.09 -16.18 4.94
N ARG A 283 5.07 -15.04 4.25
CA ARG A 283 4.01 -14.65 3.30
C ARG A 283 2.61 -14.75 3.93
N THR A 284 2.51 -14.40 5.20
CA THR A 284 1.24 -14.42 5.94
C THR A 284 0.56 -13.07 5.84
N TYR A 285 -0.63 -13.05 5.26
CA TYR A 285 -1.52 -11.90 5.14
C TYR A 285 -2.60 -11.95 6.23
N ARG A 286 -2.54 -11.02 7.18
CA ARG A 286 -3.56 -10.83 8.21
C ARG A 286 -4.46 -9.67 7.80
N PHE A 287 -5.77 -9.89 7.80
CA PHE A 287 -6.78 -8.95 7.33
C PHE A 287 -7.86 -8.78 8.38
N ILE A 288 -8.15 -7.54 8.76
CA ILE A 288 -9.23 -7.22 9.69
C ILE A 288 -10.21 -6.29 8.95
N PRO A 289 -11.39 -6.78 8.52
CA PRO A 289 -12.42 -5.94 7.93
C PRO A 289 -13.05 -5.06 9.00
N ARG A 290 -13.55 -3.89 8.58
CA ARG A 290 -14.27 -2.94 9.44
C ARG A 290 -15.57 -3.53 9.98
N THR A 291 -16.26 -4.33 9.18
CA THR A 291 -17.59 -4.90 9.44
C THR A 291 -17.62 -5.85 10.63
N THR A 292 -16.73 -6.86 10.64
CA THR A 292 -16.69 -7.86 11.73
C THR A 292 -15.62 -7.54 12.76
N GLY A 293 -14.54 -6.85 12.38
CA GLY A 293 -13.38 -6.64 13.24
C GLY A 293 -12.60 -7.92 13.56
N HIS A 294 -12.97 -9.06 12.94
CA HIS A 294 -12.34 -10.36 13.17
C HIS A 294 -11.13 -10.54 12.25
N GLU A 295 -10.01 -10.97 12.80
CA GLU A 295 -8.80 -11.22 12.00
C GLU A 295 -8.94 -12.51 11.18
N GLN A 296 -8.80 -12.37 9.86
CA GLN A 296 -8.52 -13.48 8.95
C GLN A 296 -7.01 -13.60 8.77
N ARG A 297 -6.45 -14.78 8.99
CA ARG A 297 -5.02 -15.06 8.80
C ARG A 297 -4.82 -16.06 7.67
N LEU A 298 -4.24 -15.59 6.57
CA LEU A 298 -4.02 -16.35 5.35
C LEU A 298 -2.53 -16.43 5.06
N THR A 299 -2.05 -17.55 4.50
CA THR A 299 -0.63 -17.70 4.13
C THR A 299 -0.54 -18.17 2.70
N LEU A 300 0.23 -17.46 1.88
CA LEU A 300 0.52 -17.89 0.51
C LEU A 300 1.55 -19.02 0.55
N THR A 301 1.07 -20.25 0.55
CA THR A 301 1.94 -21.44 0.63
C THR A 301 2.52 -21.80 -0.75
N PRO A 302 3.65 -22.52 -0.80
CA PRO A 302 4.17 -23.07 -2.05
C PRO A 302 3.15 -23.99 -2.75
N GLU A 303 2.37 -24.74 -1.98
CA GLU A 303 1.29 -25.57 -2.53
C GLU A 303 0.24 -24.71 -3.23
N MET A 304 -0.32 -23.68 -2.55
CA MET A 304 -1.28 -22.77 -3.18
C MET A 304 -0.73 -22.16 -4.48
N ALA A 305 0.51 -21.66 -4.45
CA ALA A 305 1.14 -21.05 -5.61
C ALA A 305 1.35 -22.03 -6.78
N THR A 306 1.62 -23.30 -6.49
CA THR A 306 1.93 -24.32 -7.50
C THR A 306 0.75 -25.18 -7.91
N THR A 307 -0.34 -25.27 -7.15
CA THR A 307 -1.48 -26.15 -7.44
C THR A 307 -2.76 -25.39 -7.76
N TRP A 308 -2.99 -24.19 -7.21
CA TRP A 308 -4.19 -23.42 -7.51
C TRP A 308 -4.06 -22.77 -8.88
N ARG A 309 -5.13 -22.86 -9.69
CA ARG A 309 -5.15 -22.44 -11.11
C ARG A 309 -6.21 -21.39 -11.42
N THR A 310 -7.06 -21.08 -10.46
CA THR A 310 -8.12 -20.08 -10.58
C THR A 310 -7.99 -19.07 -9.45
N PRO A 311 -8.39 -17.80 -9.67
CA PRO A 311 -8.55 -16.85 -8.59
C PRO A 311 -9.43 -17.42 -7.46
N TYR A 312 -9.10 -17.07 -6.23
CA TYR A 312 -9.91 -17.41 -5.06
C TYR A 312 -10.19 -16.15 -4.25
N LEU A 313 -11.47 -15.85 -4.07
CA LEU A 313 -11.94 -14.71 -3.30
C LEU A 313 -12.34 -15.22 -1.92
N PHE A 314 -11.60 -14.83 -0.89
CA PHE A 314 -11.94 -15.17 0.49
C PHE A 314 -13.17 -14.36 0.93
N PRO A 315 -13.90 -14.79 1.98
CA PRO A 315 -14.98 -14.02 2.57
C PRO A 315 -14.53 -12.60 2.95
N ALA A 316 -15.39 -11.61 2.69
CA ALA A 316 -15.13 -10.22 3.11
C ALA A 316 -15.28 -10.03 4.63
N ASP A 317 -16.04 -10.92 5.28
CA ASP A 317 -16.47 -10.88 6.68
C ASP A 317 -16.06 -12.15 7.42
#